data_AF-A0A5C3KA22-F1
#
_entry.id   AF-A0A5C3KA22-F1
#
_cell.length_a   1.000
_cell.length_b   1.000
_cell.length_c   1.000
_cell.angle_alpha   90.00
_cell.angle_beta   90.00
_cell.angle_gamma   90.00
#
_symmetry.space_group_name_H-M   'P 1'
#
loop_
_entity.id
_entity.type
_entity.pdbx_description
1 polymer ?
#
loop_
_entity_poly.entity_id
_entity_poly.type
_entity_poly.pdbx_seq_one_letter_code
_entity_poly.pdbx_strand_id
1 'polypeptide(L)' 'ATQLYLSPNYWKQPYHTSKLSGEEWVDELIHGHPDWIWTELGMHLHVFLLFVPSYR' A
#
# COMPACT_ATOMS: atom_id res chain seq x y z
N ALA A 1 -18.63 8.80 -5.11
CA ALA A 1 -17.55 7.80 -5.34
C ALA A 1 -17.93 6.41 -4.79
N THR A 2 -18.45 6.29 -3.57
CA THR A 2 -18.73 5.00 -2.90
C THR A 2 -19.76 4.09 -3.61
N GLN A 3 -20.75 4.66 -4.31
CA GLN A 3 -21.77 3.86 -4.99
C GLN A 3 -21.26 3.05 -6.20
N LEU A 4 -20.14 3.45 -6.82
CA LEU A 4 -19.54 2.70 -7.93
C LEU A 4 -18.95 1.35 -7.46
N TYR A 5 -18.33 1.32 -6.29
CA TYR A 5 -17.75 0.11 -5.69
C TYR A 5 -18.80 -0.92 -5.23
N LEU A 6 -20.06 -0.49 -5.12
CA LEU A 6 -21.20 -1.33 -4.71
C LEU A 6 -21.98 -1.88 -5.90
N SER A 7 -21.65 -1.48 -7.14
CA SER A 7 -22.32 -1.97 -8.34
C SER A 7 -22.05 -3.47 -8.54
N PRO A 8 -23.07 -4.27 -8.89
CA PRO A 8 -22.89 -5.70 -9.24
C PRO A 8 -21.92 -5.92 -10.40
N ASN A 9 -21.78 -4.92 -11.27
CA ASN A 9 -20.91 -4.96 -12.45
C ASN A 9 -19.53 -4.33 -12.18
N TYR A 10 -19.23 -3.98 -10.92
CA TYR A 10 -17.94 -3.44 -10.55
C TYR A 10 -16.89 -4.56 -10.58
N TRP A 11 -16.03 -4.49 -11.59
CA TRP A 11 -14.91 -5.40 -11.72
C TRP A 11 -13.87 -5.11 -10.64
N LYS A 12 -13.84 -5.92 -9.58
CA LYS A 12 -12.80 -5.87 -8.56
C LYS A 12 -11.54 -6.51 -9.11
N GLN A 13 -10.61 -5.71 -9.61
CA GLN A 13 -9.25 -6.19 -9.81
C GLN A 13 -8.55 -6.20 -8.45
N PRO A 14 -7.93 -7.31 -8.04
CA PRO A 14 -7.06 -7.29 -6.87
C PRO A 14 -5.94 -6.30 -7.16
N TYR A 15 -5.88 -5.24 -6.36
CA TYR A 15 -4.90 -4.17 -6.53
C TYR A 15 -3.46 -4.70 -6.42
N HIS A 16 -3.25 -5.72 -5.59
CA HIS A 16 -2.00 -6.44 -5.47
C HIS A 16 -2.22 -7.93 -5.74
N THR A 17 -1.37 -8.50 -6.59
CA THR A 17 -1.21 -9.96 -6.77
C THR A 17 -0.18 -10.55 -5.80
N SER A 18 0.39 -9.72 -4.92
CA SER A 18 1.34 -10.16 -3.92
C SER A 18 0.69 -11.18 -2.98
N LYS A 19 1.48 -12.18 -2.58
CA LYS A 19 1.11 -13.17 -1.57
C LYS A 19 1.06 -12.56 -0.17
N LEU A 20 1.71 -11.41 0.02
CA LEU A 20 1.79 -10.71 1.29
C LEU A 20 0.47 -10.04 1.63
N SER A 21 0.11 -10.07 2.91
CA SER A 21 -0.88 -9.14 3.46
C SER A 21 -0.40 -7.69 3.31
N GLY A 22 -1.32 -6.74 3.42
CA GLY A 22 -0.96 -5.32 3.34
C GLY A 22 0.07 -4.90 4.40
N GLU A 23 0.02 -5.50 5.59
CA GLU A 23 0.99 -5.27 6.66
C GLU A 23 2.37 -5.83 6.30
N GLU A 24 2.44 -7.10 5.90
CA GLU A 24 3.69 -7.74 5.48
C GLU A 24 4.35 -7.03 4.29
N TRP A 25 3.54 -6.49 3.37
CA TRP A 25 4.05 -5.71 2.23
C TRP A 25 4.65 -4.37 2.67
N VAL A 26 4.01 -3.67 3.61
CA VAL A 26 4.57 -2.45 4.19
C VAL A 26 5.87 -2.76 4.93
N ASP A 27 5.93 -3.89 5.64
CA ASP A 27 7.12 -4.32 6.37
C ASP A 27 8.30 -4.63 5.42
N GLU A 28 8.02 -5.29 4.29
CA GLU A 28 9.01 -5.52 3.22
C GLU A 28 9.51 -4.21 2.60
N LEU A 29 8.60 -3.26 2.35
CA LEU A 29 8.96 -1.94 1.82
C LEU A 29 9.85 -1.16 2.78
N ILE A 30 9.58 -1.19 4.08
CA ILE A 30 10.37 -0.44 5.06
C ILE A 30 11.74 -1.08 5.28
N HIS A 31 11.79 -2.40 5.46
CA HIS A 31 13.00 -3.09 5.92
C HIS A 31 13.82 -3.72 4.79
N GLY A 32 13.19 -4.15 3.71
CA GLY A 32 13.84 -4.81 2.58
C GLY A 32 14.24 -3.83 1.47
N HIS A 33 13.29 -2.97 1.05
CA HIS A 33 13.46 -2.12 -0.12
C HIS A 33 12.90 -0.70 0.08
N PRO A 34 13.51 0.11 0.98
CA PRO A 34 13.02 1.45 1.30
C PRO A 34 13.01 2.41 0.10
N ASP A 35 13.82 2.17 -0.92
CA ASP A 35 13.81 2.93 -2.18
C ASP A 35 12.53 2.72 -2.99
N TRP A 36 11.84 1.59 -2.82
CA TRP A 36 10.61 1.28 -3.56
C TRP A 36 9.40 2.03 -3.02
N ILE A 37 9.46 2.57 -1.79
CA ILE A 37 8.40 3.46 -1.27
C ILE A 37 8.22 4.67 -2.18
N TRP A 38 9.31 5.18 -2.77
CA TRP A 38 9.21 6.28 -3.73
C TRP A 38 8.48 5.86 -5.00
N THR A 39 8.81 4.70 -5.56
CA THR A 39 8.22 4.22 -6.81
C THR A 39 6.76 3.82 -6.64
N GLU A 40 6.42 3.15 -5.53
CA GLU A 40 5.08 2.60 -5.28
C GLU A 40 4.11 3.63 -4.69
N LEU A 41 4.59 4.47 -3.76
CA LEU A 41 3.75 5.43 -3.01
C LEU A 41 3.99 6.88 -3.42
N GLY A 42 5.00 7.17 -4.23
CA GLY A 42 5.32 8.54 -4.68
C GLY A 42 5.88 9.43 -3.57
N MET A 43 6.44 8.84 -2.50
CA MET A 43 6.93 9.60 -1.35
C MET A 43 8.21 8.99 -0.76
N HIS A 44 8.91 9.73 0.10
CA HIS A 44 10.05 9.18 0.84
C HIS A 44 9.60 8.40 2.09
N LEU A 45 10.36 7.37 2.48
CA LEU A 45 10.13 6.56 3.68
C LEU A 45 9.88 7.41 4.93
N HIS A 46 10.72 8.42 5.19
CA HIS A 46 10.55 9.26 6.38
C HIS A 46 9.22 10.01 6.40
N VAL A 47 8.69 10.40 5.23
CA VAL A 47 7.37 11.03 5.12
C VAL A 47 6.28 9.99 5.37
N PHE A 48 6.40 8.80 4.78
CA PHE A 48 5.48 7.69 5.02
C PHE A 48 5.34 7.35 6.51
N LEU A 49 6.46 7.27 7.23
CA LEU A 49 6.48 7.00 8.68
C LEU A 49 5.82 8.10 9.54
N LEU A 50 5.65 9.33 9.02
CA LEU A 50 4.87 10.36 9.71
C LEU A 50 3.37 10.09 9.66
N PHE A 51 2.90 9.38 8.63
CA PHE A 51 1.49 9.06 8.43
C PHE A 51 1.09 7.73 9.06
N VAL A 52 2.05 6.84 9.36
CA VAL A 52 1.79 5.53 9.95
C VAL A 52 2.52 5.38 11.29
N PRO A 53 1.91 5.85 12.40
CA PRO A 53 2.54 5.82 13.73
C PRO A 53 2.91 4.42 14.22
N SER A 54 2.24 3.39 13.72
CA SER A 54 2.48 2.00 14.10
C SER A 54 3.86 1.47 13.72
N TYR A 55 4.56 2.11 12.77
CA TYR A 55 5.88 1.70 12.27
C TYR A 55 7.02 2.63 12.76
N ARG A 56 6.78 3.41 13.81
CA ARG A 56 7.80 4.22 14.48
C ARG A 56 8.45 3.46 15.63
#